data_AF-A0A7X0MSB7-F1
#
_entry.id   AF-A0A7X0MSB7-F1
#
_cell.length_a   1.000
_cell.length_b   1.000
_cell.length_c   1.000
_cell.angle_alpha   90.00
_cell.angle_beta   90.00
_cell.angle_gamma   90.00
#
_symmetry.space_group_name_H-M   'P 1'
#
loop_
_entity.id
_entity.type
_entity.pdbx_description
1 polymer ?
#
loop_
_entity_poly.entity_id
_entity_poly.type
_entity_poly.pdbx_seq_one_letter_code
_entity_poly.pdbx_strand_id
1 'polypeptide(L)'
;MLGDKIDKGQDGAPHGVEAWIWRETITVKDEDVSNISPIGSRETVAESFENRSAEQQSWLVLLMENPSSDDLLLSGLHLYLDQASEGRFLNSLKLEKSGGWLGNAAPARLQIRIAEAAKSSQHPAYQAFKKGLDQSGGFERAYPKARV
;
A
#
# COMPACT_ATOMS: atom_id res chain seq x y z
N MET A 1 -87.87 -1.62 -0.32
CA MET A 1 -87.08 -2.76 0.19
C MET A 1 -85.76 -2.77 -0.55
N LEU A 2 -84.63 -2.82 0.18
CA LEU A 2 -83.24 -3.05 -0.25
C LEU A 2 -82.69 -2.02 -1.28
N GLY A 3 -81.78 -1.10 -0.96
CA GLY A 3 -80.55 -1.20 -0.16
C GLY A 3 -79.46 -1.90 -0.98
N ASP A 4 -78.23 -1.41 -1.14
CA ASP A 4 -77.55 -0.16 -0.79
C ASP A 4 -76.20 -0.20 -1.55
N LYS A 5 -75.74 0.96 -2.03
CA LYS A 5 -74.34 1.35 -2.35
C LYS A 5 -73.53 0.57 -3.40
N ILE A 6 -73.54 1.13 -4.62
CA ILE A 6 -72.34 1.25 -5.46
C ILE A 6 -71.99 2.73 -5.65
N ASP A 7 -70.71 3.00 -5.42
CA ASP A 7 -69.87 4.07 -5.95
C ASP A 7 -70.20 5.55 -5.66
N LYS A 8 -69.27 6.19 -4.94
CA LYS A 8 -68.99 7.62 -5.04
C LYS A 8 -67.50 7.85 -4.85
N GLY A 9 -66.84 8.33 -5.90
CA GLY A 9 -65.60 9.08 -5.77
C GLY A 9 -64.61 8.98 -6.92
N GLN A 10 -65.03 9.23 -8.16
CA GLN A 10 -64.21 10.08 -9.04
C GLN A 10 -64.20 11.48 -8.38
N ASP A 11 -63.09 12.22 -8.29
CA ASP A 11 -62.52 12.95 -9.41
C ASP A 11 -61.05 13.31 -9.15
N GLY A 12 -60.22 13.21 -10.19
CA GLY A 12 -58.90 13.83 -10.20
C GLY A 12 -57.86 13.10 -11.04
N ALA A 13 -58.12 12.89 -12.34
CA ALA A 13 -57.00 12.74 -13.28
C ALA A 13 -56.29 14.10 -13.39
N PRO A 14 -54.96 14.11 -13.60
CA PRO A 14 -54.60 14.50 -14.96
C PRO A 14 -53.62 13.53 -15.62
N HIS A 15 -53.97 13.27 -16.88
CA HIS A 15 -53.14 12.86 -18.00
C HIS A 15 -51.64 13.07 -17.82
N GLY A 16 -50.87 12.01 -18.09
CA GLY A 16 -49.43 12.09 -18.27
C GLY A 16 -48.67 10.92 -17.67
N VAL A 17 -49.04 9.68 -18.01
CA VAL A 17 -48.12 8.54 -17.82
C VAL A 17 -47.05 8.60 -18.91
N GLU A 18 -46.18 9.61 -18.80
CA GLU A 18 -44.88 9.56 -19.44
C GLU A 18 -44.08 8.46 -18.74
N ALA A 19 -44.06 7.32 -19.41
CA ALA A 19 -43.23 6.18 -19.14
C ALA A 19 -41.75 6.55 -19.34
N TRP A 20 -41.14 7.23 -18.37
CA TRP A 20 -39.71 7.51 -18.38
C TRP A 20 -39.15 7.60 -16.96
N ILE A 21 -38.92 6.43 -16.34
CA ILE A 21 -37.80 6.33 -15.40
C ILE A 21 -36.93 5.18 -15.91
N TRP A 22 -35.94 5.58 -16.69
CA TRP A 22 -34.83 4.75 -17.13
C TRP A 22 -34.25 4.02 -15.92
N ARG A 23 -34.32 2.69 -15.95
CA ARG A 23 -33.47 1.85 -15.13
C ARG A 23 -32.07 1.95 -15.74
N GLU A 24 -31.33 2.95 -15.30
CA GLU A 24 -29.94 3.12 -15.63
C GLU A 24 -29.21 1.89 -15.07
N THR A 25 -28.98 0.92 -15.96
CA THR A 25 -28.05 -0.17 -15.70
C THR A 25 -26.72 0.50 -15.43
N ILE A 26 -26.30 0.50 -14.17
CA ILE A 26 -24.93 0.81 -13.80
C ILE A 26 -24.10 -0.27 -14.50
N THR A 27 -23.68 0.01 -15.73
CA THR A 27 -22.55 -0.63 -16.36
C THR A 27 -21.37 -0.22 -15.51
N VAL A 28 -21.04 -1.08 -14.54
CA VAL A 28 -19.73 -1.05 -13.90
C VAL A 28 -18.77 -1.24 -15.06
N LYS A 29 -18.07 -0.18 -15.46
CA LYS A 29 -16.96 -0.30 -16.39
C LYS A 29 -15.97 -1.23 -15.71
N ASP A 30 -15.80 -2.44 -16.25
CA ASP A 30 -14.70 -3.35 -15.94
C ASP A 30 -13.35 -2.75 -16.43
N GLU A 31 -13.04 -1.51 -16.05
CA GLU A 31 -11.79 -0.81 -16.37
C GLU A 31 -11.00 -0.40 -15.12
N ASP A 32 -11.38 -0.86 -13.92
CA ASP A 32 -10.59 -0.63 -12.71
C ASP A 32 -10.62 -1.83 -11.73
N VAL A 33 -10.51 -3.05 -12.28
CA VAL A 33 -10.22 -4.26 -11.49
C VAL A 33 -8.79 -4.76 -11.69
N SER A 34 -8.00 -4.05 -12.49
CA SER A 34 -6.58 -4.33 -12.77
C SER A 34 -5.60 -3.42 -12.02
N ASN A 35 -6.09 -2.47 -11.21
CA ASN A 35 -5.26 -1.68 -10.31
C ASN A 35 -5.72 -1.85 -8.86
N ILE A 36 -5.71 -3.10 -8.38
CA ILE A 36 -5.59 -3.35 -6.95
C ILE A 36 -4.19 -2.89 -6.56
N SER A 37 -3.99 -1.58 -6.43
CA SER A 37 -2.92 -1.07 -5.59
C SER A 37 -3.15 -1.72 -4.23
N PRO A 38 -2.13 -2.38 -3.64
CA PRO A 38 -2.25 -2.77 -2.24
C PRO A 38 -2.69 -1.52 -1.46
N ILE A 39 -3.49 -1.70 -0.41
CA ILE A 39 -4.27 -0.68 0.32
C ILE A 39 -3.47 0.55 0.84
N GLY A 40 -2.17 0.71 0.55
CA GLY A 40 -1.34 1.86 0.91
C GLY A 40 -0.77 2.64 -0.27
N SER A 41 -0.37 3.89 0.00
CA SER A 41 0.43 4.71 -0.90
C SER A 41 1.92 4.64 -0.52
N ARG A 42 2.81 5.23 -1.34
CA ARG A 42 4.25 5.31 -0.99
C ARG A 42 4.46 6.08 0.32
N GLU A 43 3.61 7.06 0.61
CA GLU A 43 3.61 7.84 1.86
C GLU A 43 3.23 6.94 3.03
N THR A 44 2.21 6.09 2.89
CA THR A 44 1.82 5.12 3.92
C THR A 44 2.96 4.13 4.21
N VAL A 45 3.69 3.70 3.18
CA VAL A 45 4.87 2.84 3.34
C VAL A 45 5.98 3.58 4.10
N ALA A 46 6.29 4.81 3.71
CA ALA A 46 7.31 5.63 4.37
C ALA A 46 6.97 5.90 5.84
N GLU A 47 5.72 6.24 6.12
CA GLU A 47 5.21 6.43 7.48
C GLU A 47 5.30 5.12 8.29
N SER A 48 5.03 3.98 7.67
CA SER A 48 5.16 2.67 8.32
C SER A 48 6.62 2.37 8.69
N PHE A 49 7.60 2.76 7.86
CA PHE A 49 9.03 2.69 8.18
C PHE A 49 9.47 3.70 9.26
N GLU A 50 8.78 4.83 9.37
CA GLU A 50 9.04 5.82 10.40
C GLU A 50 8.46 5.37 11.75
N ASN A 51 7.22 4.92 11.81
CA ASN A 51 6.58 4.53 13.07
C ASN A 51 7.01 3.14 13.56
N ARG A 52 7.09 2.15 12.65
CA ARG A 52 7.49 0.75 12.93
C ARG A 52 6.88 0.13 14.19
N SER A 53 5.64 0.43 14.51
CA SER A 53 4.87 -0.37 15.47
C SER A 53 4.65 -1.79 14.92
N ALA A 54 4.28 -2.72 15.80
CA ALA A 54 4.10 -4.13 15.44
C ALA A 54 3.05 -4.35 14.33
N GLU A 55 1.98 -3.56 14.33
CA GLU A 55 0.95 -3.56 13.28
C GLU A 55 1.53 -3.15 11.91
N GLN A 56 2.33 -2.08 11.86
CA GLN A 56 2.92 -1.53 10.64
C GLN A 56 4.00 -2.46 10.10
N GLN A 57 4.76 -3.12 10.98
CA GLN A 57 5.68 -4.18 10.57
C GLN A 57 4.92 -5.37 9.97
N SER A 58 3.79 -5.77 10.58
CA SER A 58 2.96 -6.87 10.07
C SER A 58 2.35 -6.52 8.71
N TRP A 59 1.88 -5.29 8.55
CA TRP A 59 1.37 -4.78 7.28
C TRP A 59 2.45 -4.71 6.20
N LEU A 60 3.66 -4.24 6.52
CA LEU A 60 4.79 -4.25 5.58
C LEU A 60 5.19 -5.68 5.18
N VAL A 61 5.11 -6.65 6.09
CA VAL A 61 5.34 -8.07 5.76
C VAL A 61 4.30 -8.57 4.77
N LEU A 62 3.01 -8.32 5.01
CA LEU A 62 1.95 -8.66 4.06
C LEU A 62 2.15 -7.98 2.70
N LEU A 63 2.61 -6.72 2.70
CA LEU A 63 2.96 -6.01 1.46
C LEU A 63 4.09 -6.71 0.70
N MET A 64 5.11 -7.20 1.42
CA MET A 64 6.21 -7.99 0.85
C MET A 64 5.82 -9.42 0.46
N GLU A 65 4.63 -9.92 0.78
CA GLU A 65 4.19 -11.22 0.27
C GLU A 65 3.74 -11.13 -1.18
N ASN A 66 3.25 -9.97 -1.62
CA ASN A 66 2.76 -9.75 -2.97
C ASN A 66 3.82 -9.09 -3.88
N PRO A 67 4.35 -9.80 -4.90
CA PRO A 67 5.34 -9.23 -5.82
C PRO A 67 4.86 -7.99 -6.58
N SER A 68 3.54 -7.83 -6.82
CA SER A 68 3.01 -6.64 -7.50
C SER A 68 3.17 -5.36 -6.66
N SER A 69 3.46 -5.51 -5.37
CA SER A 69 3.63 -4.41 -4.41
C SER A 69 5.09 -4.02 -4.19
N ASP A 70 6.04 -4.73 -4.82
CA ASP A 70 7.48 -4.53 -4.61
C ASP A 70 7.92 -3.10 -5.01
N ASP A 71 7.39 -2.57 -6.11
CA ASP A 71 7.69 -1.21 -6.57
C ASP A 71 7.14 -0.14 -5.63
N LEU A 72 5.95 -0.38 -5.06
CA LEU A 72 5.36 0.51 -4.06
C LEU A 72 6.20 0.52 -2.79
N LEU A 73 6.60 -0.66 -2.31
CA LEU A 73 7.46 -0.80 -1.13
C LEU A 73 8.77 -0.03 -1.32
N LEU A 74 9.43 -0.21 -2.47
CA LEU A 74 10.70 0.46 -2.76
C LEU A 74 10.53 1.97 -2.93
N SER A 75 9.45 2.42 -3.56
CA SER A 75 9.13 3.85 -3.66
C SER A 75 8.94 4.49 -2.28
N GLY A 76 8.26 3.79 -1.37
CA GLY A 76 8.12 4.24 0.01
C GLY A 76 9.42 4.18 0.83
N LEU A 77 10.26 3.16 0.59
CA LEU A 77 11.57 3.06 1.21
C LEU A 77 12.48 4.25 0.80
N HIS A 78 12.48 4.60 -0.49
CA HIS A 78 13.21 5.78 -0.97
C HIS A 78 12.71 7.05 -0.29
N LEU A 79 11.39 7.26 -0.27
CA LEU A 79 10.79 8.41 0.39
C LEU A 79 11.17 8.49 1.89
N TYR A 80 11.16 7.36 2.59
CA TYR A 80 11.58 7.28 3.99
C TYR A 80 13.05 7.71 4.18
N LEU A 81 13.95 7.21 3.32
CA LEU A 81 15.38 7.55 3.39
C LEU A 81 15.66 9.01 3.02
N ASP A 82 14.94 9.54 2.04
CA ASP A 82 15.02 10.94 1.64
C ASP A 82 14.53 11.86 2.77
N GLN A 83 13.37 11.59 3.36
CA GLN A 83 12.86 12.33 4.52
C GLN A 83 13.83 12.28 5.71
N ALA A 84 14.42 11.12 5.98
CA ALA A 84 15.42 10.98 7.04
C ALA A 84 16.73 11.74 6.71
N SER A 85 17.03 11.95 5.42
CA SER A 85 18.19 12.73 4.98
C SER A 85 17.97 14.24 5.09
N GLU A 86 16.75 14.71 4.88
CA GLU A 86 16.35 16.12 4.99
C GLU A 86 16.04 16.56 6.43
N GLY A 87 15.91 15.59 7.34
CA GLY A 87 15.61 15.84 8.75
C GLY A 87 16.69 16.69 9.44
N ARG A 88 16.25 17.56 10.37
CA ARG A 88 17.16 18.43 11.16
C ARG A 88 18.17 17.64 12.00
N PHE A 89 17.79 16.43 12.42
CA PHE A 89 18.62 15.54 13.21
C PHE A 89 18.61 14.14 12.61
N LEU A 90 19.79 13.57 12.45
CA LEU A 90 19.95 12.21 11.98
C LEU A 90 19.71 11.21 13.11
N ASN A 91 18.63 10.42 13.02
CA ASN A 91 18.40 9.29 13.90
C ASN A 91 19.02 8.00 13.35
N SER A 92 20.36 7.91 13.40
CA SER A 92 21.12 6.79 12.84
C SER A 92 20.75 5.44 13.46
N LEU A 93 20.49 5.39 14.77
CA LEU A 93 20.09 4.16 15.47
C LEU A 93 18.73 3.64 14.97
N LYS A 94 17.78 4.53 14.71
CA LYS A 94 16.48 4.15 14.15
C LYS A 94 16.66 3.58 12.75
N LEU A 95 17.42 4.25 11.89
CA LEU A 95 17.70 3.82 10.52
C LEU A 95 18.42 2.46 10.48
N GLU A 96 19.43 2.26 11.33
CA GLU A 96 20.14 0.98 11.45
C GLU A 96 19.18 -0.13 11.88
N LYS A 97 18.32 0.11 12.87
CA LYS A 97 17.27 -0.84 13.23
C LYS A 97 16.28 -1.09 12.08
N SER A 98 15.98 -0.09 11.26
CA SER A 98 15.07 -0.22 10.11
C SER A 98 15.68 -1.11 9.04
N GLY A 99 16.93 -0.86 8.67
CA GLY A 99 17.67 -1.69 7.71
C GLY A 99 17.85 -3.12 8.22
N GLY A 100 18.18 -3.29 9.49
CA GLY A 100 18.35 -4.62 10.11
C GLY A 100 17.06 -5.43 10.15
N TRP A 101 15.93 -4.78 10.47
CA TRP A 101 14.62 -5.43 10.41
C TRP A 101 14.24 -5.80 8.97
N LEU A 102 14.38 -4.86 8.03
CA LEU A 102 13.98 -5.09 6.64
C LEU A 102 14.82 -6.20 6.01
N GLY A 103 16.12 -6.24 6.26
CA GLY A 103 16.97 -7.33 5.76
C GLY A 103 16.60 -8.70 6.32
N ASN A 104 16.04 -8.78 7.53
CA ASN A 104 15.54 -10.03 8.10
C ASN A 104 14.16 -10.43 7.60
N ALA A 105 13.26 -9.46 7.40
CA ALA A 105 11.87 -9.70 7.03
C ALA A 105 11.67 -9.81 5.51
N ALA A 106 12.52 -9.17 4.71
CA ALA A 106 12.32 -9.10 3.27
C ALA A 106 12.61 -10.45 2.57
N PRO A 107 11.74 -10.85 1.61
CA PRO A 107 11.95 -12.04 0.81
C PRO A 107 13.18 -11.89 -0.10
N ALA A 108 13.80 -13.01 -0.47
CA ALA A 108 15.04 -13.04 -1.26
C ALA A 108 15.00 -12.16 -2.51
N ARG A 109 13.88 -12.16 -3.24
CA ARG A 109 13.68 -11.36 -4.46
C ARG A 109 13.90 -9.86 -4.27
N LEU A 110 13.62 -9.33 -3.08
CA LEU A 110 13.72 -7.90 -2.78
C LEU A 110 15.10 -7.51 -2.26
N GLN A 111 15.90 -8.45 -1.76
CA GLN A 111 17.17 -8.17 -1.08
C GLN A 111 18.15 -7.38 -1.96
N ILE A 112 18.22 -7.70 -3.26
CA ILE A 112 19.04 -6.94 -4.23
C ILE A 112 18.54 -5.50 -4.34
N ARG A 113 17.25 -5.30 -4.60
CA ARG A 113 16.66 -3.98 -4.81
C ARG A 113 16.72 -3.11 -3.55
N ILE A 114 16.57 -3.70 -2.37
CA ILE A 114 16.74 -3.02 -1.09
C ILE A 114 18.21 -2.60 -0.89
N ALA A 115 19.16 -3.48 -1.22
CA ALA A 115 20.58 -3.17 -1.14
C ALA A 115 20.99 -2.08 -2.13
N GLU A 116 20.36 -2.01 -3.30
CA GLU A 116 20.52 -0.93 -4.28
C GLU A 116 19.94 0.39 -3.75
N ALA A 117 18.71 0.37 -3.22
CA ALA A 117 18.09 1.54 -2.60
C ALA A 117 18.94 2.11 -1.46
N ALA A 118 19.52 1.24 -0.62
CA ALA A 118 20.42 1.66 0.45
C ALA A 118 21.74 2.30 -0.04
N LYS A 119 22.12 2.09 -1.31
CA LYS A 119 23.35 2.61 -1.94
C LYS A 119 23.09 3.80 -2.87
N SER A 120 21.85 4.24 -3.04
CA SER A 120 21.52 5.28 -4.02
C SER A 120 22.07 6.67 -3.67
N SER A 121 22.47 6.90 -2.41
CA SER A 121 23.02 8.18 -1.94
C SER A 121 24.20 7.97 -0.99
N GLN A 122 25.10 8.97 -0.96
CA GLN A 122 26.23 9.03 -0.01
C GLN A 122 25.84 9.65 1.34
N HIS A 123 24.57 10.05 1.53
CA HIS A 123 24.13 10.69 2.76
C HIS A 123 24.27 9.76 3.99
N PRO A 124 24.67 10.27 5.17
CA PRO A 124 24.79 9.46 6.38
C PRO A 124 23.53 8.67 6.79
N ALA A 125 22.33 9.15 6.41
CA ALA A 125 21.08 8.43 6.62
C ALA A 125 21.04 7.09 5.86
N TYR A 126 21.41 7.11 4.58
CA TYR A 126 21.51 5.92 3.74
C TYR A 126 22.59 4.97 4.27
N GLN A 127 23.74 5.51 4.69
CA GLN A 127 24.82 4.70 5.28
C GLN A 127 24.38 4.01 6.58
N ALA A 128 23.65 4.70 7.47
CA ALA A 128 23.13 4.13 8.71
C ALA A 128 22.12 3.00 8.43
N PHE A 129 21.21 3.21 7.49
CA PHE A 129 20.27 2.18 7.05
C PHE A 129 20.99 0.97 6.47
N LYS A 130 21.92 1.20 5.52
CA LYS A 130 22.73 0.15 4.89
C LYS A 130 23.52 -0.66 5.92
N LYS A 131 24.12 0.00 6.91
CA LYS A 131 24.86 -0.67 8.00
C LYS A 131 23.98 -1.70 8.72
N GLY A 132 22.73 -1.33 9.03
CA GLY A 132 21.76 -2.25 9.61
C GLY A 132 21.40 -3.40 8.66
N LEU A 133 21.17 -3.08 7.38
CA LEU A 133 20.88 -4.08 6.36
C LEU A 133 22.00 -5.13 6.23
N ASP A 134 23.26 -4.68 6.15
CA ASP A 134 24.42 -5.57 6.07
C ASP A 134 24.53 -6.46 7.33
N GLN A 135 24.28 -5.91 8.53
CA GLN A 135 24.31 -6.67 9.78
C GLN A 135 23.22 -7.75 9.87
N SER A 136 22.11 -7.59 9.16
CA SER A 136 21.05 -8.61 9.13
C SER A 136 21.47 -9.91 8.44
N GLY A 137 22.52 -9.86 7.60
CA GLY A 137 22.92 -10.98 6.75
C GLY A 137 21.81 -11.47 5.81
N GLY A 138 20.77 -10.68 5.58
CA GLY A 138 19.62 -11.04 4.73
C GLY A 138 20.03 -11.31 3.29
N PHE A 139 20.91 -10.46 2.77
CA PHE A 139 21.45 -10.57 1.42
C PHE A 139 22.29 -11.83 1.24
N GLU A 140 23.22 -12.10 2.15
CA GLU A 140 24.11 -13.26 2.12
C GLU A 140 23.35 -14.58 2.26
N ARG A 141 22.25 -14.57 3.04
CA ARG A 141 21.35 -15.73 3.16
C ARG A 141 20.53 -15.97 1.89
N ALA A 142 20.06 -14.90 1.25
CA ALA A 142 19.29 -14.99 0.02
C ALA A 142 20.15 -15.42 -1.18
N TYR A 143 21.42 -14.99 -1.20
CA TYR A 143 22.37 -15.25 -2.29
C TYR A 143 23.69 -15.79 -1.73
N PRO A 144 23.72 -17.06 -1.29
CA PRO A 144 24.94 -17.67 -0.78
C PRO A 144 25.98 -17.75 -1.90
N LYS A 145 27.22 -17.39 -1.59
CA LYS A 145 28.34 -17.51 -2.53
C LYS A 145 28.46 -18.98 -2.96
N ALA A 146 28.59 -19.21 -4.26
CA ALA A 146 28.85 -20.55 -4.78
C ALA A 146 30.07 -21.14 -4.05
N ARG A 147 29.93 -22.37 -3.57
CA ARG A 147 31.02 -23.12 -2.95
C ARG A 147 32.00 -23.45 -4.07
N VAL A 148 33.11 -22.72 -4.14
CA VAL A 148 34.26 -23.06 -4.98
C VAL A 148 35.08 -24.14 -4.27
#